data_AF-A0A2E5EK06-F1
#
_entry.id   AF-A0A2E5EK06-F1
#
_cell.length_a   1.000
_cell.length_b   1.000
_cell.length_c   1.000
_cell.angle_alpha   90.00
_cell.angle_beta   90.00
_cell.angle_gamma   90.00
#
_symmetry.space_group_name_H-M   'P 1'
#
loop_
_entity.id
_entity.type
_entity.pdbx_description
1 polymer ?
#
loop_
_entity_poly.entity_id
_entity_poly.type
_entity_poly.pdbx_seq_one_letter_code
_entity_poly.pdbx_strand_id
1 'polypeptide(L)'
;MRSFVQPKVLRRAGLAALVGTVACIPRLNYWPDRPDAVWFLAGLLAWCLFVMWGFVFGWEEKYGQAKPLAFKADPKAWGAIVLGGILAAILAARFTDPVFREIAPEEYPGSIKQWLAFVAFYLSLELIFVCFAPLAFFARLAENAQLAAGLTIGLGLAVMFLKLGTLPESPHLGVLIWLAVFRIAYSGACISLYRWGGILPVYTLGLIVQARLLVGLG
;
A
#
# COMPACT_ATOMS: atom_id res chain seq x y z
N MET A 1 24.33 -6.65 -8.44
CA MET A 1 23.78 -5.64 -9.40
C MET A 1 23.26 -6.24 -10.71
N ARG A 2 23.79 -7.38 -11.21
CA ARG A 2 23.37 -7.98 -12.50
C ARG A 2 21.88 -8.32 -12.65
N SER A 3 21.08 -8.45 -11.59
CA SER A 3 19.66 -8.83 -11.69
C SER A 3 18.75 -7.68 -12.15
N PHE A 4 19.04 -6.44 -11.75
CA PHE A 4 18.17 -5.29 -12.05
C PHE A 4 18.22 -4.88 -13.53
N VAL A 5 19.34 -5.14 -14.20
CA VAL A 5 19.57 -4.82 -15.62
C VAL A 5 19.09 -5.97 -16.53
N GLN A 6 18.57 -7.06 -15.97
CA GLN A 6 18.09 -8.17 -16.80
C GLN A 6 16.88 -7.71 -17.62
N PRO A 7 16.87 -7.92 -18.94
CA PRO A 7 15.75 -7.50 -19.80
C PRO A 7 14.39 -8.02 -19.34
N LYS A 8 14.35 -9.23 -18.75
CA LYS A 8 13.13 -9.83 -18.18
C LYS A 8 12.60 -9.04 -16.99
N VAL A 9 13.47 -8.56 -16.11
CA VAL A 9 13.12 -7.74 -14.93
C VAL A 9 12.61 -6.39 -15.39
N LEU A 10 13.35 -5.72 -16.29
CA LEU A 10 12.98 -4.42 -16.84
C LEU A 10 11.62 -4.48 -17.58
N ARG A 11 11.37 -5.52 -18.39
CA ARG A 11 10.09 -5.68 -19.09
C ARG A 11 8.92 -5.87 -18.12
N ARG A 12 9.09 -6.68 -17.07
CA ARG A 12 8.05 -6.90 -16.05
C ARG A 12 7.80 -5.63 -15.23
N ALA A 13 8.86 -4.95 -14.81
CA ALA A 13 8.77 -3.69 -14.08
C ALA A 13 8.10 -2.60 -14.92
N GLY A 14 8.47 -2.49 -16.21
CA GLY A 14 7.84 -1.57 -17.16
C GLY A 14 6.34 -1.83 -17.31
N LEU A 15 5.93 -3.09 -17.52
CA LEU A 15 4.52 -3.43 -17.64
C LEU A 15 3.75 -3.14 -16.34
N ALA A 16 4.28 -3.54 -15.19
CA ALA A 16 3.64 -3.31 -13.90
C ALA A 16 3.55 -1.81 -13.57
N ALA A 17 4.57 -1.02 -13.93
CA ALA A 17 4.56 0.42 -13.78
C ALA A 17 3.51 1.09 -14.67
N LEU A 18 3.39 0.70 -15.94
CA LEU A 18 2.35 1.23 -16.83
C LEU A 18 0.95 0.95 -16.30
N VAL A 19 0.68 -0.30 -15.89
CA VAL A 19 -0.61 -0.69 -15.30
C VAL A 19 -0.88 0.12 -14.03
N GLY A 20 0.11 0.22 -13.13
CA GLY A 20 -0.01 0.97 -11.90
C GLY A 20 -0.25 2.46 -12.13
N THR A 21 0.44 3.08 -13.11
CA THR A 21 0.23 4.48 -13.49
C THR A 21 -1.18 4.70 -13.98
N VAL A 22 -1.68 3.87 -14.91
CA VAL A 22 -3.05 3.97 -15.42
C VAL A 22 -4.07 3.85 -14.28
N ALA A 23 -3.86 2.92 -13.35
CA ALA A 23 -4.71 2.75 -12.18
C ALA A 23 -4.67 3.96 -11.21
N CYS A 24 -3.59 4.73 -11.20
CA CYS A 24 -3.46 5.93 -10.36
C CYS A 24 -4.04 7.21 -10.99
N ILE A 25 -4.19 7.28 -12.32
CA ILE A 25 -4.71 8.48 -13.02
C ILE A 25 -6.05 8.97 -12.46
N PRO A 26 -7.05 8.11 -12.18
CA PRO A 26 -8.31 8.58 -11.61
C PRO A 26 -8.13 9.37 -10.31
N ARG A 27 -7.24 8.95 -9.41
CA ARG A 27 -7.00 9.66 -8.14
C ARG A 27 -6.32 11.00 -8.36
N LEU A 28 -5.42 11.10 -9.34
CA LEU A 28 -4.79 12.37 -9.75
C LEU A 28 -5.82 13.37 -10.31
N ASN A 29 -6.81 12.87 -11.06
CA ASN A 29 -7.89 13.71 -11.57
C ASN A 29 -8.80 14.24 -10.46
N TYR A 30 -9.00 13.45 -9.39
CA TYR A 30 -9.76 13.85 -8.21
C TYR A 30 -8.93 14.59 -7.16
N TRP A 31 -7.67 14.93 -7.42
CA TRP A 31 -6.88 15.77 -6.51
C TRP A 31 -7.16 17.26 -6.81
N PRO A 32 -7.93 17.96 -5.95
CA PRO A 32 -8.35 19.34 -6.20
C PRO A 32 -7.17 20.32 -6.24
N ASP A 33 -6.30 20.28 -5.22
CA ASP A 33 -5.19 21.22 -5.05
C ASP A 33 -3.86 20.68 -5.60
N ARG A 34 -3.90 20.02 -6.76
CA ARG A 34 -2.68 19.45 -7.35
C ARG A 34 -1.72 20.59 -7.77
N PRO A 35 -0.41 20.48 -7.45
CA PRO A 35 0.56 21.52 -7.80
C PRO A 35 0.88 21.56 -9.29
N ASP A 36 0.79 20.41 -9.97
CA ASP A 36 1.28 20.21 -11.33
C ASP A 36 0.23 19.59 -12.26
N ALA A 37 0.52 19.61 -13.56
CA ALA A 37 -0.29 18.96 -14.57
C ALA A 37 -0.34 17.43 -14.40
N VAL A 38 -1.52 16.83 -14.64
CA VAL A 38 -1.75 15.39 -14.46
C VAL A 38 -0.77 14.53 -15.28
N TRP A 39 -0.44 14.95 -16.51
CA TRP A 39 0.50 14.22 -17.35
C TRP A 39 1.92 14.18 -16.79
N PHE A 40 2.38 15.27 -16.18
CA PHE A 40 3.68 15.32 -15.51
C PHE A 40 3.70 14.39 -14.30
N LEU A 41 2.67 14.46 -13.45
CA LEU A 41 2.52 13.57 -12.29
C LEU A 41 2.41 12.09 -12.69
N ALA A 42 1.70 11.78 -13.77
CA ALA A 42 1.60 10.43 -14.32
C ALA A 42 2.96 9.93 -14.83
N GLY A 43 3.75 10.77 -15.48
CA GLY A 43 5.12 10.46 -15.89
C GLY A 43 6.05 10.18 -14.71
N LEU A 44 5.98 11.03 -13.68
CA LEU A 44 6.73 10.83 -12.43
C LEU A 44 6.32 9.52 -11.73
N LEU A 45 5.02 9.24 -11.64
CA LEU A 45 4.50 7.98 -11.10
C LEU A 45 5.00 6.78 -11.89
N ALA A 46 4.97 6.84 -13.23
CA ALA A 46 5.47 5.76 -14.08
C ALA A 46 6.94 5.48 -13.80
N TRP A 47 7.76 6.53 -13.64
CA TRP A 47 9.17 6.38 -13.31
C TRP A 47 9.38 5.79 -11.91
N CYS A 48 8.70 6.31 -10.89
CA CYS A 48 8.80 5.81 -9.52
C CYS A 48 8.34 4.35 -9.40
N LEU A 49 7.18 4.02 -9.99
CA LEU A 49 6.66 2.65 -10.03
C LEU A 49 7.61 1.72 -10.77
N PHE A 50 8.23 2.17 -11.86
CA PHE A 50 9.21 1.37 -12.59
C PHE A 50 10.42 1.01 -11.71
N VAL A 51 10.99 2.00 -11.00
CA VAL A 51 12.12 1.77 -10.09
C VAL A 51 11.72 0.82 -8.96
N MET A 52 10.56 1.05 -8.33
CA MET A 52 10.05 0.24 -7.23
C MET A 52 9.75 -1.21 -7.65
N TRP A 53 9.06 -1.40 -8.78
CA TRP A 53 8.82 -2.74 -9.34
C TRP A 53 10.12 -3.42 -9.77
N GLY A 54 11.11 -2.65 -10.22
CA GLY A 54 12.45 -3.14 -10.47
C GLY A 54 13.08 -3.74 -9.22
N PHE A 55 12.91 -3.12 -8.04
CA PHE A 55 13.43 -3.67 -6.78
C PHE A 55 12.68 -4.95 -6.39
N VAL A 56 11.36 -4.94 -6.51
CA VAL A 56 10.53 -6.11 -6.23
C VAL A 56 10.94 -7.28 -7.12
N PHE A 57 10.87 -7.16 -8.45
CA PHE A 57 11.22 -8.26 -9.34
C PHE A 57 12.71 -8.60 -9.38
N GLY A 58 13.58 -7.62 -9.15
CA GLY A 58 15.02 -7.80 -9.22
C GLY A 58 15.63 -8.44 -7.97
N TRP A 59 15.03 -8.23 -6.80
CA TRP A 59 15.63 -8.59 -5.50
C TRP A 59 14.76 -9.45 -4.59
N GLU A 60 13.42 -9.41 -4.66
CA GLU A 60 12.59 -10.25 -3.76
C GLU A 60 12.81 -11.74 -3.98
N GLU A 61 12.81 -12.20 -5.24
CA GLU A 61 13.00 -13.61 -5.55
C GLU A 61 14.37 -14.14 -5.07
N LYS A 62 15.38 -13.25 -4.94
CA LYS A 62 16.75 -13.63 -4.57
C LYS A 62 17.06 -13.44 -3.08
N TYR A 63 16.59 -12.34 -2.48
CA TYR A 63 16.96 -11.91 -1.13
C TYR A 63 15.78 -11.90 -0.16
N GLY A 64 14.58 -11.59 -0.65
CA GLY A 64 13.37 -11.51 0.19
C GLY A 64 12.68 -12.85 0.43
N GLN A 65 13.11 -13.91 -0.27
CA GLN A 65 12.54 -15.27 -0.24
C GLN A 65 11.04 -15.34 -0.57
N ALA A 66 10.46 -14.24 -1.08
CA ALA A 66 9.09 -14.20 -1.55
C ALA A 66 9.07 -14.29 -3.07
N LYS A 67 8.02 -14.93 -3.60
CA LYS A 67 7.69 -14.91 -5.02
C LYS A 67 6.60 -13.86 -5.21
N PRO A 68 6.89 -12.69 -5.79
CA PRO A 68 5.93 -11.58 -5.83
C PRO A 68 4.59 -11.97 -6.46
N LEU A 69 4.63 -12.74 -7.54
CA LEU A 69 3.45 -13.22 -8.27
C LEU A 69 3.09 -14.68 -7.96
N ALA A 70 3.29 -15.12 -6.71
CA ALA A 70 2.79 -16.42 -6.29
C ALA A 70 1.26 -16.40 -6.20
N PHE A 71 0.65 -17.54 -6.52
CA PHE A 71 -0.75 -17.81 -6.20
C PHE A 71 -0.80 -19.08 -5.34
N LYS A 72 -1.39 -18.97 -4.15
CA LYS A 72 -1.63 -20.11 -3.26
C LYS A 72 -3.12 -20.18 -2.95
N ALA A 73 -3.75 -21.27 -3.37
CA ALA A 73 -5.16 -21.55 -3.09
C ALA A 73 -5.28 -22.42 -1.84
N ASP A 74 -5.17 -21.81 -0.66
CA ASP A 74 -5.49 -22.46 0.62
C ASP A 74 -6.77 -21.83 1.21
N PRO A 75 -7.92 -22.52 1.13
CA PRO A 75 -9.20 -21.98 1.61
C PRO A 75 -9.18 -21.49 3.05
N LYS A 76 -8.39 -22.12 3.94
CA LYS A 76 -8.31 -21.72 5.35
C LYS A 76 -7.58 -20.38 5.50
N ALA A 77 -6.45 -20.23 4.81
CA ALA A 77 -5.71 -18.98 4.78
C ALA A 77 -6.55 -17.84 4.16
N TRP A 78 -7.26 -18.13 3.07
CA TRP A 78 -8.18 -17.17 2.43
C TRP A 78 -9.33 -16.76 3.36
N GLY A 79 -9.93 -17.71 4.09
CA GLY A 79 -10.93 -17.40 5.11
C GLY A 79 -10.38 -16.49 6.20
N ALA A 80 -9.15 -16.74 6.69
CA ALA A 80 -8.49 -15.89 7.68
C ALA A 80 -8.19 -14.48 7.14
N ILE A 81 -7.76 -14.35 5.87
CA ILE A 81 -7.53 -13.05 5.23
C ILE A 81 -8.83 -12.25 5.16
N VAL A 82 -9.94 -12.89 4.76
CA VAL A 82 -11.24 -12.24 4.64
C VAL A 82 -11.74 -11.79 6.01
N LEU A 83 -11.75 -12.69 7.00
CA LEU A 83 -12.20 -12.37 8.35
C LEU A 83 -11.33 -11.30 9.02
N GLY A 84 -10.01 -11.41 8.88
CA GLY A 84 -9.06 -10.42 9.38
C GLY A 84 -9.23 -9.06 8.71
N GLY A 85 -9.47 -9.04 7.40
CA GLY A 85 -9.78 -7.83 6.64
C GLY A 85 -11.08 -7.17 7.09
N ILE A 86 -12.14 -7.95 7.29
CA ILE A 86 -13.42 -7.45 7.81
C ILE A 86 -13.24 -6.85 9.20
N LEU A 87 -12.55 -7.56 10.10
CA LEU A 87 -12.26 -7.05 11.44
C LEU A 87 -11.46 -5.74 11.39
N ALA A 88 -10.41 -5.67 10.58
CA ALA A 88 -9.63 -4.46 10.40
C ALA A 88 -10.45 -3.30 9.81
N ALA A 89 -11.33 -3.58 8.85
CA ALA A 89 -12.29 -2.61 8.30
C ALA A 89 -13.23 -2.07 9.37
N ILE A 90 -13.83 -2.94 10.21
CA ILE A 90 -14.73 -2.53 11.30
C ILE A 90 -14.00 -1.66 12.31
N LEU A 91 -12.80 -2.07 12.73
CA LEU A 91 -12.01 -1.31 13.70
C LEU A 91 -11.62 0.06 13.15
N ALA A 92 -11.16 0.13 11.89
CA ALA A 92 -10.85 1.41 11.26
C ALA A 92 -12.11 2.29 11.10
N ALA A 93 -13.25 1.72 10.66
CA ALA A 93 -14.51 2.46 10.54
C ALA A 93 -15.01 3.01 11.88
N ARG A 94 -14.73 2.32 13.00
CA ARG A 94 -15.20 2.73 14.33
C ARG A 94 -14.29 3.74 15.02
N PHE A 95 -12.97 3.59 14.89
CA PHE A 95 -11.99 4.34 15.67
C PHE A 95 -11.16 5.35 14.85
N THR A 96 -10.99 5.11 13.55
CA THR A 96 -10.19 5.97 12.67
C THR A 96 -11.09 6.88 11.86
N ASP A 97 -12.06 6.32 11.14
CA ASP A 97 -12.83 7.07 10.16
C ASP A 97 -13.61 8.28 10.72
N PRO A 98 -14.23 8.24 11.93
CA PRO A 98 -14.95 9.40 12.46
C PRO A 98 -14.07 10.62 12.66
N VAL A 99 -12.86 10.41 13.21
CA VAL A 99 -11.92 11.49 13.53
C VAL A 99 -11.36 12.12 12.24
N PHE A 100 -11.02 11.30 11.25
CA PHE A 100 -10.46 11.80 10.01
C PHE A 100 -11.49 12.39 9.06
N ARG A 101 -12.77 11.98 9.15
CA ARG A 101 -13.85 12.65 8.39
C ARG A 101 -14.06 14.10 8.84
N GLU A 102 -13.76 14.41 10.09
CA GLU A 102 -13.81 15.77 10.63
C GLU A 102 -12.58 16.59 10.23
N ILE A 103 -11.38 16.02 10.36
CA ILE A 103 -10.11 16.75 10.18
C ILE A 103 -9.67 16.84 8.70
N ALA A 104 -9.99 15.83 7.89
CA ALA A 104 -9.59 15.72 6.48
C ALA A 104 -10.70 15.09 5.62
N PRO A 105 -11.85 15.77 5.46
CA PRO A 105 -12.99 15.25 4.71
C PRO A 105 -12.66 14.94 3.25
N GLU A 106 -11.72 15.66 2.63
CA GLU A 106 -11.26 15.46 1.26
C GLU A 106 -10.55 14.12 1.02
N GLU A 107 -10.09 13.46 2.07
CA GLU A 107 -9.50 12.11 2.01
C GLU A 107 -10.56 10.99 2.05
N TYR A 108 -11.85 11.35 2.09
CA TYR A 108 -12.96 10.39 2.01
C TYR A 108 -13.67 10.50 0.66
N PRO A 109 -13.98 9.36 0.01
CA PRO A 109 -14.72 9.39 -1.23
C PRO A 109 -16.17 9.83 -0.97
N GLY A 110 -16.67 10.78 -1.77
CA GLY A 110 -18.08 11.18 -1.80
C GLY A 110 -18.89 10.46 -2.89
N SER A 111 -18.28 9.58 -3.70
CA SER A 111 -18.97 8.76 -4.69
C SER A 111 -18.26 7.43 -4.93
N ILE A 112 -18.97 6.46 -5.52
CA ILE A 112 -18.40 5.17 -5.92
C ILE A 112 -17.22 5.33 -6.89
N LYS A 113 -17.29 6.32 -7.80
CA LYS A 113 -16.20 6.61 -8.75
C LYS A 113 -14.94 7.08 -8.04
N GLN A 114 -15.09 7.95 -7.04
CA GLN A 114 -13.98 8.37 -6.19
C GLN A 114 -13.46 7.21 -5.37
N TRP A 115 -14.33 6.38 -4.78
CA TRP A 115 -13.90 5.19 -4.05
C TRP A 115 -13.06 4.24 -4.92
N LEU A 116 -13.48 3.96 -6.15
CA LEU A 116 -12.70 3.16 -7.10
C LEU A 116 -11.32 3.77 -7.37
N ALA A 117 -11.25 5.10 -7.52
CA ALA A 117 -9.99 5.81 -7.70
C ALA A 117 -9.06 5.67 -6.48
N PHE A 118 -9.59 5.80 -5.26
CA PHE A 118 -8.84 5.61 -4.02
C PHE A 118 -8.31 4.19 -3.88
N VAL A 119 -9.15 3.17 -4.13
CA VAL A 119 -8.76 1.76 -4.05
C VAL A 119 -7.69 1.43 -5.10
N ALA A 120 -7.89 1.87 -6.35
CA ALA A 120 -6.93 1.60 -7.42
C ALA A 120 -5.56 2.24 -7.12
N PHE A 121 -5.55 3.47 -6.61
CA PHE A 121 -4.33 4.15 -6.16
C PHE A 121 -3.66 3.43 -4.99
N TYR A 122 -4.44 3.04 -3.98
CA TYR A 122 -3.95 2.31 -2.81
C TYR A 122 -3.27 1.00 -3.20
N LEU A 123 -3.93 0.18 -4.03
CA LEU A 123 -3.41 -1.11 -4.45
C LEU A 123 -2.18 -0.98 -5.37
N SER A 124 -2.16 0.05 -6.21
CA SER A 124 -1.12 0.22 -7.23
C SER A 124 0.13 0.95 -6.74
N LEU A 125 -0.03 1.93 -5.85
CA LEU A 125 1.07 2.78 -5.38
C LEU A 125 1.35 2.61 -3.89
N GLU A 126 0.36 2.68 -3.02
CA GLU A 126 0.62 2.71 -1.58
C GLU A 126 1.22 1.40 -1.06
N LEU A 127 0.69 0.26 -1.52
CA LEU A 127 1.22 -1.05 -1.14
C LEU A 127 2.65 -1.29 -1.65
N ILE A 128 2.96 -0.88 -2.88
CA ILE A 128 4.33 -1.03 -3.38
C ILE A 128 5.30 -0.07 -2.69
N PHE A 129 4.88 1.17 -2.44
CA PHE A 129 5.71 2.21 -1.84
C PHE A 129 6.05 1.91 -0.38
N VAL A 130 5.11 1.34 0.38
CA VAL A 130 5.31 1.15 1.83
C VAL A 130 5.54 -0.30 2.23
N CYS A 131 5.15 -1.28 1.42
CA CYS A 131 5.34 -2.69 1.73
C CYS A 131 6.34 -3.35 0.79
N PHE A 132 6.03 -3.48 -0.51
CA PHE A 132 6.76 -4.41 -1.38
C PHE A 132 8.18 -3.93 -1.73
N ALA A 133 8.33 -2.69 -2.20
CA ALA A 133 9.64 -2.18 -2.60
C ALA A 133 10.57 -1.95 -1.41
N PRO A 134 10.11 -1.39 -0.26
CA PRO A 134 10.95 -1.30 0.93
C PRO A 134 11.37 -2.65 1.48
N LEU A 135 10.47 -3.64 1.50
CA LEU A 135 10.83 -4.99 1.94
C LEU A 135 11.93 -5.59 1.07
N ALA A 136 11.82 -5.44 -0.25
CA ALA A 136 12.83 -5.90 -1.20
C ALA A 136 14.18 -5.21 -0.98
N PHE A 137 14.14 -3.90 -0.77
CA PHE A 137 15.32 -3.08 -0.53
C PHE A 137 16.00 -3.44 0.80
N PHE A 138 15.24 -3.50 1.90
CA PHE A 138 15.80 -3.82 3.21
C PHE A 138 16.21 -5.28 3.34
N ALA A 139 15.52 -6.22 2.68
CA ALA A 139 15.94 -7.62 2.62
C ALA A 139 17.31 -7.75 1.95
N ARG A 140 17.56 -6.95 0.91
CA ARG A 140 18.87 -6.87 0.28
C ARG A 140 19.92 -6.18 1.17
N LEU A 141 19.55 -5.09 1.85
CA LEU A 141 20.49 -4.31 2.66
C LEU A 141 20.93 -5.05 3.93
N ALA A 142 19.98 -5.68 4.60
CA ALA A 142 20.18 -6.32 5.89
C ALA A 142 20.55 -7.81 5.80
N GLU A 143 20.23 -8.44 4.66
CA GLU A 143 20.29 -9.90 4.47
C GLU A 143 19.57 -10.71 5.57
N ASN A 144 18.67 -10.05 6.30
CA ASN A 144 17.91 -10.61 7.41
C ASN A 144 16.44 -10.26 7.24
N ALA A 145 15.61 -11.28 7.06
CA ALA A 145 14.19 -11.13 6.81
C ALA A 145 13.44 -10.44 7.97
N GLN A 146 13.82 -10.67 9.22
CA GLN A 146 13.17 -10.05 10.37
C GLN A 146 13.53 -8.57 10.47
N LEU A 147 14.82 -8.22 10.31
CA LEU A 147 15.25 -6.82 10.29
C LEU A 147 14.59 -6.07 9.13
N ALA A 148 14.51 -6.68 7.95
CA ALA A 148 13.87 -6.07 6.78
C ALA A 148 12.38 -5.81 7.02
N ALA A 149 11.68 -6.73 7.68
CA ALA A 149 10.28 -6.52 8.06
C ALA A 149 10.15 -5.37 9.07
N GLY A 150 11.01 -5.32 10.10
CA GLY A 150 11.04 -4.25 11.09
C GLY A 150 11.29 -2.88 10.46
N LEU A 151 12.27 -2.77 9.56
CA LEU A 151 12.57 -1.53 8.82
C LEU A 151 11.43 -1.12 7.88
N THR A 152 10.76 -2.08 7.24
CA THR A 152 9.57 -1.81 6.40
C THR A 152 8.41 -1.25 7.23
N ILE A 153 8.15 -1.84 8.40
CA ILE A 153 7.14 -1.34 9.34
C ILE A 153 7.54 0.06 9.84
N GLY A 154 8.81 0.26 10.19
CA GLY A 154 9.35 1.56 10.62
C GLY A 154 9.19 2.65 9.55
N LEU A 155 9.49 2.36 8.29
CA LEU A 155 9.22 3.26 7.17
C LEU A 155 7.72 3.59 7.08
N GLY A 156 6.86 2.58 7.21
CA GLY A 156 5.42 2.79 7.16
C GLY A 156 4.86 3.64 8.30
N LEU A 157 5.48 3.59 9.48
CA LEU A 157 5.20 4.50 10.58
C LEU A 157 5.73 5.90 10.29
N ALA A 158 6.96 6.04 9.78
CA ALA A 158 7.53 7.34 9.43
C ALA A 158 6.66 8.06 8.38
N VAL A 159 6.23 7.36 7.34
CA VAL A 159 5.30 7.89 6.32
C VAL A 159 3.96 8.29 6.94
N MET A 160 3.42 7.49 7.87
CA MET A 160 2.20 7.84 8.60
C MET A 160 2.38 9.14 9.39
N PHE A 161 3.46 9.28 10.16
CA PHE A 161 3.73 10.51 10.93
C PHE A 161 3.96 11.72 10.03
N LEU A 162 4.62 11.56 8.88
CA LEU A 162 4.74 12.64 7.90
C LEU A 162 3.36 13.09 7.37
N LYS A 163 2.46 12.14 7.05
CA LYS A 163 1.08 12.46 6.63
C LYS A 163 0.27 13.14 7.75
N LEU A 164 0.46 12.73 9.00
CA LEU A 164 -0.19 13.38 10.13
C LEU A 164 0.33 14.81 10.35
N GLY A 165 1.60 15.06 10.04
CA GLY A 165 2.21 16.39 10.10
C GLY A 165 1.70 17.37 9.03
N THR A 166 0.98 16.90 8.00
CA THR A 166 0.35 17.76 6.99
C THR A 166 -1.12 18.08 7.29
N LEU A 167 -1.69 17.51 8.36
CA LEU A 167 -3.06 17.79 8.75
C LEU A 167 -3.19 19.19 9.37
N PRO A 168 -4.33 19.88 9.17
CA PRO A 168 -4.57 21.19 9.79
C PRO A 168 -4.63 21.10 11.32
N GLU A 169 -5.15 19.99 11.84
CA GLU A 169 -5.25 19.72 13.27
C GLU A 169 -4.62 18.38 13.62
N SER A 170 -3.88 18.34 14.73
CA SER A 170 -3.27 17.11 15.21
C SER A 170 -4.31 16.26 15.95
N PRO A 171 -4.45 14.96 15.61
CA PRO A 171 -5.29 14.07 16.37
C PRO A 171 -4.82 13.98 17.83
N HIS A 172 -5.76 13.81 18.75
CA HIS A 172 -5.44 13.59 20.16
C HIS A 172 -4.58 12.32 20.35
N LEU A 173 -3.81 12.28 21.43
CA LEU A 173 -2.81 11.24 21.69
C LEU A 173 -3.37 9.80 21.62
N GLY A 174 -4.59 9.58 22.08
CA GLY A 174 -5.27 8.28 22.02
C GLY A 174 -5.43 7.76 20.59
N VAL A 175 -5.86 8.61 19.66
CA VAL A 175 -5.96 8.26 18.23
C VAL A 175 -4.58 8.05 17.62
N LEU A 176 -3.58 8.84 17.99
CA LEU A 176 -2.21 8.64 17.49
C LEU A 176 -1.65 7.27 17.89
N ILE A 177 -1.84 6.85 19.15
CA ILE A 177 -1.44 5.53 19.64
C ILE A 177 -2.20 4.45 18.88
N TRP A 178 -3.52 4.59 18.73
CA TRP A 178 -4.35 3.65 17.98
C TRP A 178 -3.87 3.49 16.53
N LEU A 179 -3.62 4.61 15.83
CA LEU A 179 -3.12 4.61 14.45
C LEU A 179 -1.77 3.92 14.33
N ALA A 180 -0.85 4.19 15.26
CA ALA A 180 0.46 3.53 15.27
C ALA A 180 0.31 2.01 15.46
N VAL A 181 -0.52 1.57 16.42
CA VAL A 181 -0.79 0.14 16.67
C VAL A 181 -1.44 -0.50 15.45
N PHE A 182 -2.49 0.11 14.90
CA PHE A 182 -3.17 -0.38 13.70
C PHE A 182 -2.21 -0.46 12.52
N ARG A 183 -1.35 0.56 12.34
CA ARG A 183 -0.37 0.60 11.26
C ARG A 183 0.66 -0.51 11.40
N ILE A 184 1.19 -0.75 12.59
CA ILE A 184 2.14 -1.84 12.87
C ILE A 184 1.48 -3.18 12.56
N ALA A 185 0.29 -3.43 13.11
CA ALA A 185 -0.45 -4.67 12.93
C ALA A 185 -0.77 -4.94 11.46
N TYR A 186 -1.31 -3.94 10.76
CA TYR A 186 -1.66 -4.04 9.35
C TYR A 186 -0.44 -4.24 8.45
N SER A 187 0.66 -3.52 8.70
CA SER A 187 1.91 -3.69 7.94
C SER A 187 2.52 -5.07 8.18
N GLY A 188 2.52 -5.54 9.42
CA GLY A 188 2.96 -6.89 9.77
C GLY A 188 2.13 -7.97 9.08
N ALA A 189 0.81 -7.80 9.02
CA ALA A 189 -0.09 -8.68 8.29
C ALA A 189 0.23 -8.67 6.77
N CYS A 190 0.40 -7.49 6.17
CA CYS A 190 0.76 -7.36 4.75
C CYS A 190 2.09 -8.07 4.43
N ILE A 191 3.14 -7.88 5.23
CA ILE A 191 4.44 -8.53 5.03
C ILE A 191 4.32 -10.06 5.17
N SER A 192 3.58 -10.52 6.18
CA SER A 192 3.37 -11.96 6.43
C SER A 192 2.62 -12.62 5.27
N LEU A 193 1.54 -11.99 4.80
CA LEU A 193 0.76 -12.44 3.65
C LEU A 193 1.56 -12.40 2.35
N TYR A 194 2.37 -11.36 2.17
CA TYR A 194 3.25 -11.21 1.01
C TYR A 194 4.26 -12.36 0.91
N ARG A 195 4.91 -12.71 2.03
CA ARG A 195 5.82 -13.86 2.10
C ARG A 195 5.11 -15.19 1.90
N TRP A 196 3.90 -15.32 2.43
CA TRP A 196 3.12 -16.54 2.29
C TRP A 196 2.68 -16.79 0.85
N GLY A 197 2.04 -15.81 0.20
CA GLY A 197 1.30 -16.02 -1.05
C GLY A 197 1.44 -14.89 -2.07
N GLY A 198 2.42 -14.01 -1.94
CA GLY A 198 2.70 -12.94 -2.91
C GLY A 198 1.74 -11.75 -2.79
N ILE A 199 1.55 -11.03 -3.90
CA ILE A 199 0.81 -9.76 -3.92
C ILE A 199 -0.69 -9.95 -3.71
N LEU A 200 -1.28 -11.02 -4.24
CA LEU A 200 -2.74 -11.18 -4.29
C LEU A 200 -3.42 -11.25 -2.90
N PRO A 201 -2.90 -11.99 -1.91
CA PRO A 201 -3.41 -11.97 -0.54
C PRO A 201 -3.41 -10.56 0.08
N VAL A 202 -2.34 -9.79 -0.16
CA VAL A 202 -2.20 -8.41 0.34
C VAL A 202 -3.19 -7.49 -0.35
N TYR A 203 -3.37 -7.63 -1.66
CA TYR A 203 -4.37 -6.87 -2.42
C TYR A 203 -5.78 -7.17 -1.94
N THR A 204 -6.08 -8.43 -1.62
CA THR A 204 -7.39 -8.82 -1.09
C THR A 204 -7.63 -8.20 0.28
N LEU A 205 -6.65 -8.29 1.18
CA LEU A 205 -6.73 -7.63 2.49
C LEU A 205 -6.98 -6.13 2.35
N GLY A 206 -6.19 -5.47 1.49
CA GLY A 206 -6.32 -4.05 1.19
C GLY A 206 -7.69 -3.67 0.63
N LEU A 207 -8.20 -4.44 -0.35
CA LEU A 207 -9.51 -4.21 -0.95
C LEU A 207 -10.63 -4.29 0.11
N ILE A 208 -10.60 -5.31 0.97
CA ILE A 208 -11.61 -5.48 2.03
C ILE A 208 -11.53 -4.33 3.03
N VAL A 209 -10.31 -3.94 3.44
CA VAL A 209 -10.14 -2.82 4.38
C VAL A 209 -10.62 -1.51 3.77
N GLN A 210 -10.38 -1.25 2.48
CA GLN A 210 -10.88 -0.04 1.81
C GLN A 210 -12.37 -0.09 1.48
N ALA A 211 -13.00 -1.27 1.45
CA ALA A 211 -14.45 -1.39 1.27
C ALA A 211 -15.22 -0.72 2.42
N ARG A 212 -14.62 -0.54 3.61
CA ARG A 212 -15.22 0.18 4.73
C ARG A 212 -15.68 1.60 4.35
N LEU A 213 -14.96 2.24 3.42
CA LEU A 213 -15.24 3.61 2.99
C LEU A 213 -16.57 3.71 2.22
N LEU A 214 -17.08 2.59 1.68
CA LEU A 214 -18.40 2.54 1.04
C LEU A 214 -19.55 2.71 2.03
N VAL A 215 -19.36 2.34 3.31
CA VAL A 215 -20.43 2.35 4.32
C VAL A 215 -20.90 3.76 4.64
N GLY A 216 -20.04 4.77 4.44
CA GLY A 216 -20.41 6.18 4.64
C GLY A 216 -20.68 6.96 3.35
N LEU A 217 -21.04 6.29 2.26
CA LEU A 217 -21.54 6.91 1.01
C LEU A 217 -23.07 7.08 0.99
N GLY A 218 -23.73 6.91 2.14
CA GLY A 218 -25.17 7.09 2.33
C GLY A 218 -25.52 8.43 2.94
#